data_AF-M5EI55-F1
#
_entry.id   AF-M5EI55-F1
#
_cell.length_a   1.000
_cell.length_b   1.000
_cell.length_c   1.000
_cell.angle_alpha   90.00
_cell.angle_beta   90.00
_cell.angle_gamma   90.00
#
_symmetry.space_group_name_H-M   'P 1'
#
loop_
_entity.id
_entity.type
_entity.pdbx_description
1 polymer ?
#
loop_
_entity_poly.entity_id
_entity_poly.type
_entity_poly.pdbx_seq_one_letter_code
_entity_poly.pdbx_strand_id
1 'polypeptide(L)'
;MAGMVLERFLADEAATARLGEDLAMSLRPGDVLALKGDLGAGKSSLARALIRAMAEDAGLDVPSPTFTLVQSYEARVPVHHFDLYRLSAASELDELGFDEALAQGAALVEWPERAGPYLPETSVLIELALQGEGRLARLSGQGAAFERAARSLAMRDFLDEAGWGDAQRRYFVGDASARSYEVVSLAGLPPRVLMNSPRLVLGPPVRDGKPYAAIAHSAQSVTAFVAIDKALLAAGVSVPQIHAEDLDQGFLLLEHLGAEGFLGSDGQPVAERYAAAAELLAMMHGKAWPARMQAAPGIFHDVPPFDRDAMMIEADLLVDWYVPMLTGGPASDTLRAGYHREWNAVLDRLRDREYTLMLRDFHSPNIIWRGDRSGHDRLGIVDIQDALIGPSAYDVASLAMDARVTVSPDIEKHTLDAYIAARHAAGGFDEEAFVETYAIMAAQRNSKILGIFVRLEKRDGKPYYLKHLPRIRDYLRRALAHPALAGLRDFYVAHGLLEERPL
;
A
#
# COMPACT_ATOMS: atom_id res chain seq x y z
N MET A 1 -17.20 25.56 16.73
CA MET A 1 -17.83 24.99 15.51
C MET A 1 -18.49 23.69 15.93
N ALA A 2 -19.77 23.47 15.62
CA ALA A 2 -20.41 22.19 15.95
C ALA A 2 -19.68 21.09 15.18
N GLY A 3 -18.99 20.20 15.91
CA GLY A 3 -18.30 19.06 15.31
C GLY A 3 -19.29 18.19 14.54
N MET A 4 -18.80 17.51 13.51
CA MET A 4 -19.59 16.51 12.79
C MET A 4 -20.02 15.42 13.78
N VAL A 5 -21.30 15.03 13.74
CA VAL A 5 -21.86 13.97 14.57
C VAL A 5 -22.32 12.85 13.64
N LEU A 6 -21.92 11.62 13.94
CA LEU A 6 -22.36 10.42 13.25
C LEU A 6 -23.27 9.62 14.18
N GLU A 7 -24.34 9.04 13.62
CA GLU A 7 -25.26 8.21 14.37
C GLU A 7 -25.30 6.79 13.79
N ARG A 8 -25.38 5.80 14.67
CA ARG A 8 -25.56 4.38 14.32
C ARG A 8 -26.59 3.74 15.24
N PHE A 9 -27.64 3.17 14.66
CA PHE A 9 -28.60 2.35 15.39
C PHE A 9 -28.07 0.92 15.51
N LEU A 10 -28.01 0.43 16.74
CA LEU A 10 -27.52 -0.89 17.12
C LEU A 10 -28.72 -1.72 17.57
N ALA A 11 -29.26 -2.52 16.66
CA ALA A 11 -30.49 -3.28 16.91
C ALA A 11 -30.31 -4.35 18.01
N ASP A 12 -29.11 -4.91 18.15
CA ASP A 12 -28.80 -6.00 19.06
C ASP A 12 -27.32 -6.00 19.49
N GLU A 13 -26.91 -7.05 20.21
CA GLU A 13 -25.53 -7.25 20.64
C GLU A 13 -24.56 -7.46 19.47
N ALA A 14 -25.01 -8.11 18.38
CA ALA A 14 -24.19 -8.32 17.20
C ALA A 14 -23.88 -6.99 16.48
N ALA A 15 -24.86 -6.07 16.40
CA ALA A 15 -24.65 -4.73 15.88
C ALA A 15 -23.66 -3.93 16.75
N THR A 16 -23.72 -4.08 18.08
CA THR A 16 -22.76 -3.47 19.00
C THR A 16 -21.35 -4.04 18.79
N ALA A 17 -21.24 -5.36 18.58
CA ALA A 17 -19.98 -6.01 18.29
C ALA A 17 -19.37 -5.53 16.96
N ARG A 18 -20.19 -5.41 15.90
CA ARG A 18 -19.76 -4.86 14.61
C ARG A 18 -19.27 -3.43 14.71
N LEU A 19 -19.93 -2.56 15.49
CA LEU A 19 -19.42 -1.22 15.75
C LEU A 19 -18.03 -1.27 16.42
N GLY A 20 -17.81 -2.19 17.35
CA GLY A 20 -16.50 -2.42 17.97
C GLY A 20 -15.44 -2.85 16.96
N GLU A 21 -15.76 -3.78 16.06
CA GLU A 21 -14.89 -4.22 14.96
C GLU A 21 -14.56 -3.05 14.03
N ASP A 22 -15.55 -2.26 13.61
CA ASP A 22 -15.36 -1.13 12.70
C ASP A 22 -14.45 -0.06 13.33
N LEU A 23 -14.60 0.22 14.63
CA LEU A 23 -13.75 1.15 15.35
C LEU A 23 -12.33 0.62 15.54
N ALA A 24 -12.16 -0.68 15.81
CA ALA A 24 -10.84 -1.31 15.90
C ALA A 24 -9.97 -1.06 14.66
N MET A 25 -10.58 -1.12 13.47
CA MET A 25 -9.87 -0.88 12.20
C MET A 25 -9.27 0.54 12.07
N SER A 26 -9.86 1.51 12.78
CA SER A 26 -9.47 2.92 12.70
C SER A 26 -8.34 3.34 13.64
N LEU A 27 -8.06 2.55 14.69
CA LEU A 27 -7.17 2.94 15.78
C LEU A 27 -5.69 2.98 15.38
N ARG A 28 -4.98 3.95 15.98
CA ARG A 28 -3.53 4.19 15.93
C ARG A 28 -3.02 4.53 17.34
N PRO A 29 -1.71 4.39 17.61
CA PRO A 29 -1.12 4.89 18.85
C PRO A 29 -1.46 6.37 19.08
N GLY A 30 -1.79 6.73 20.32
CA GLY A 30 -2.21 8.07 20.73
C GLY A 30 -3.71 8.35 20.62
N ASP A 31 -4.50 7.46 20.04
CA ASP A 31 -5.95 7.64 19.93
C ASP A 31 -6.67 7.38 21.25
N VAL A 32 -7.75 8.14 21.49
CA VAL A 32 -8.66 7.96 22.63
C VAL A 32 -10.09 7.79 22.13
N LEU A 33 -10.73 6.68 22.49
CA LEU A 33 -12.19 6.52 22.38
C LEU A 33 -12.83 6.66 23.76
N ALA A 34 -13.61 7.72 23.93
CA ALA A 34 -14.31 8.05 25.15
C ALA A 34 -15.74 7.47 25.11
N LEU A 35 -16.04 6.48 25.96
CA LEU A 35 -17.31 5.76 25.99
C LEU A 35 -18.21 6.34 27.09
N LYS A 36 -19.26 7.06 26.68
CA LYS A 36 -20.22 7.70 27.58
C LYS A 36 -21.60 7.07 27.46
N GLY A 37 -22.31 6.97 28.56
CA GLY A 37 -23.68 6.45 28.61
C GLY A 37 -24.01 5.91 30.00
N ASP A 38 -25.30 5.72 30.27
CA ASP A 38 -25.78 5.25 31.57
C ASP A 38 -25.29 3.82 31.92
N LEU A 39 -25.53 3.41 33.16
CA LEU A 39 -25.27 2.03 33.57
C LEU A 39 -26.13 1.07 32.71
N GLY A 40 -25.51 0.05 32.13
CA GLY A 40 -26.18 -0.88 31.21
C GLY A 40 -26.32 -0.37 29.77
N ALA A 41 -25.82 0.83 29.43
CA ALA A 41 -25.85 1.35 28.07
C ALA A 41 -25.03 0.53 27.06
N GLY A 42 -24.16 -0.37 27.51
CA GLY A 42 -23.37 -1.28 26.66
C GLY A 42 -21.92 -0.86 26.43
N LYS A 43 -21.39 0.12 27.19
CA LYS A 43 -20.00 0.59 27.11
C LYS A 43 -18.97 -0.55 27.15
N SER A 44 -19.00 -1.39 28.19
CA SER A 44 -18.06 -2.51 28.33
C SER A 44 -18.28 -3.60 27.28
N SER A 45 -19.49 -3.75 26.73
CA SER A 45 -19.74 -4.67 25.61
C SER A 45 -19.08 -4.19 24.33
N LEU A 46 -19.16 -2.88 24.04
CA LEU A 46 -18.47 -2.25 22.92
C LEU A 46 -16.95 -2.32 23.10
N ALA A 47 -16.43 -1.99 24.28
CA ALA A 47 -15.00 -2.08 24.60
C ALA A 47 -14.46 -3.50 24.41
N ARG A 48 -15.19 -4.50 24.92
CA ARG A 48 -14.86 -5.92 24.75
C ARG A 48 -14.80 -6.34 23.29
N ALA A 49 -15.81 -5.99 22.50
CA ALA A 49 -15.83 -6.33 21.08
C ALA A 49 -14.66 -5.72 20.32
N LEU A 50 -14.37 -4.44 20.59
CA LEU A 50 -13.24 -3.74 20.00
C LEU A 50 -11.90 -4.40 20.37
N ILE A 51 -11.66 -4.67 21.65
CA ILE A 51 -10.41 -5.27 22.13
C ILE A 51 -10.20 -6.66 21.53
N ARG A 52 -11.26 -7.48 21.46
CA ARG A 52 -11.21 -8.79 20.81
C ARG A 52 -10.87 -8.70 19.33
N ALA A 53 -11.43 -7.71 18.62
CA ALA A 53 -11.11 -7.46 17.22
C ALA A 53 -9.65 -7.00 17.04
N MET A 54 -9.15 -6.11 17.91
CA MET A 54 -7.76 -5.63 17.89
C MET A 54 -6.73 -6.73 18.20
N ALA A 55 -7.07 -7.62 19.14
CA ALA A 55 -6.23 -8.76 19.54
C ALA A 55 -6.37 -9.97 18.61
N GLU A 56 -7.29 -9.91 17.64
CA GLU A 56 -7.66 -11.04 16.76
C GLU A 56 -8.06 -12.31 17.52
N ASP A 57 -8.60 -12.17 18.73
CA ASP A 57 -9.02 -13.25 19.62
C ASP A 57 -10.46 -13.03 20.10
N ALA A 58 -11.40 -13.73 19.47
CA ALA A 58 -12.82 -13.67 19.82
C ALA A 58 -13.12 -14.26 21.22
N GLY A 59 -12.24 -15.13 21.73
CA GLY A 59 -12.35 -15.78 23.03
C GLY A 59 -11.71 -15.01 24.18
N LEU A 60 -10.94 -13.95 23.88
CA LEU A 60 -10.22 -13.17 24.89
C LEU A 60 -11.16 -12.68 25.99
N ASP A 61 -10.74 -12.90 27.24
CA ASP A 61 -11.45 -12.37 28.40
C ASP A 61 -11.13 -10.90 28.59
N VAL A 62 -12.17 -10.07 28.51
CA VAL A 62 -12.08 -8.61 28.61
C VAL A 62 -13.13 -8.16 29.65
N PRO A 63 -12.79 -8.27 30.95
CA PRO A 63 -13.65 -7.78 32.02
C PRO A 63 -13.65 -6.25 32.03
N SER A 64 -14.66 -5.63 32.67
CA SER A 64 -14.60 -4.19 32.94
C SER A 64 -13.56 -3.96 34.05
N PRO A 65 -12.54 -3.10 33.85
CA PRO A 65 -11.51 -2.83 34.85
C PRO A 65 -12.02 -1.90 35.96
N THR A 66 -13.27 -2.03 36.39
CA THR A 66 -13.90 -1.11 37.37
C THR A 66 -13.16 -1.05 38.72
N PHE A 67 -12.45 -2.12 39.11
CA PHE A 67 -11.66 -2.17 40.34
C PHE A 67 -10.18 -1.91 40.13
N THR A 68 -9.61 -2.34 38.99
CA THR A 68 -8.20 -2.10 38.65
C THR A 68 -7.98 -0.74 38.00
N LEU A 69 -9.05 -0.05 37.61
CA LEU A 69 -9.15 1.20 36.85
C LEU A 69 -8.59 1.13 35.44
N VAL A 70 -7.53 0.35 35.21
CA VAL A 70 -6.91 0.13 33.91
C VAL A 70 -6.61 -1.36 33.68
N GLN A 71 -6.73 -1.80 32.44
CA GLN A 71 -6.20 -3.09 31.97
C GLN A 71 -5.64 -2.94 30.55
N SER A 72 -4.46 -3.50 30.31
CA SER A 72 -3.75 -3.40 29.03
C SER A 72 -3.83 -4.72 28.27
N TYR A 73 -3.96 -4.63 26.95
CA TYR A 73 -4.07 -5.77 26.04
C TYR A 73 -3.07 -5.61 24.90
N GLU A 74 -2.31 -6.68 24.67
CA GLU A 74 -1.42 -6.79 23.52
C GLU A 74 -2.25 -6.98 22.24
N ALA A 75 -1.92 -6.20 21.20
CA ALA A 75 -2.61 -6.18 19.92
C ALA A 75 -1.73 -5.46 18.88
N ARG A 76 -2.16 -5.42 17.62
CA ARG A 76 -1.45 -4.67 16.55
C ARG A 76 -1.14 -3.23 16.95
N VAL A 77 -2.07 -2.59 17.66
CA VAL A 77 -1.84 -1.38 18.46
C VAL A 77 -2.26 -1.77 19.87
N PRO A 78 -1.37 -1.70 20.88
CA PRO A 78 -1.73 -1.99 22.26
C PRO A 78 -2.97 -1.19 22.68
N VAL A 79 -3.88 -1.83 23.41
CA VAL A 79 -5.12 -1.19 23.86
C VAL A 79 -5.14 -1.13 25.38
N HIS A 80 -5.37 0.07 25.92
CA HIS A 80 -5.47 0.33 27.34
C HIS A 80 -6.92 0.68 27.68
N HIS A 81 -7.61 -0.21 28.39
CA HIS A 81 -9.00 -0.03 28.80
C HIS A 81 -9.04 0.61 30.18
N PHE A 82 -9.53 1.85 30.24
CA PHE A 82 -9.76 2.60 31.46
C PHE A 82 -11.25 2.58 31.82
N ASP A 83 -11.57 2.31 33.08
CA ASP A 83 -12.91 2.48 33.65
C ASP A 83 -12.82 3.48 34.80
N LEU A 84 -13.20 4.73 34.52
CA LEU A 84 -13.01 5.84 35.45
C LEU A 84 -14.18 6.01 36.42
N TYR A 85 -15.13 5.06 36.48
CA TYR A 85 -16.32 5.17 37.34
C TYR A 85 -15.99 5.48 38.80
N ARG A 86 -14.85 4.94 39.29
CA ARG A 86 -14.37 5.08 40.67
C ARG A 86 -13.23 6.08 40.85
N LEU A 87 -12.85 6.81 39.81
CA LEU A 87 -11.83 7.85 39.92
C LEU A 87 -12.33 8.97 40.83
N SER A 88 -11.55 9.31 41.86
CA SER A 88 -11.99 10.27 42.90
C SER A 88 -11.76 11.70 42.46
N ALA A 89 -10.65 11.96 41.75
CA ALA A 89 -10.34 13.25 41.16
C ALA A 89 -9.76 13.10 39.75
N ALA A 90 -10.11 14.01 38.85
CA ALA A 90 -9.63 13.98 37.46
C ALA A 90 -8.09 14.00 37.34
N SER A 91 -7.40 14.64 38.29
CA SER A 91 -5.94 14.69 38.37
C SER A 91 -5.26 13.35 38.65
N GLU A 92 -6.00 12.35 39.16
CA GLU A 92 -5.47 11.00 39.41
C GLU A 92 -5.25 10.22 38.10
N LEU A 93 -5.77 10.71 36.96
CA LEU A 93 -5.59 10.02 35.67
C LEU A 93 -4.11 9.91 35.27
N ASP A 94 -3.30 10.93 35.58
CA ASP A 94 -1.86 10.93 35.31
C ASP A 94 -1.15 9.83 36.12
N GLU A 95 -1.59 9.58 37.36
CA GLU A 95 -1.04 8.52 38.23
C GLU A 95 -1.37 7.10 37.71
N LEU A 96 -2.40 6.96 36.86
CA LEU A 96 -2.74 5.71 36.18
C LEU A 96 -1.88 5.44 34.94
N GLY A 97 -0.94 6.33 34.61
CA GLY A 97 -0.04 6.18 33.46
C GLY A 97 -0.73 6.42 32.12
N PHE A 98 -1.69 7.35 32.07
CA PHE A 98 -2.47 7.63 30.86
C PHE A 98 -1.60 8.13 29.70
N ASP A 99 -0.64 9.02 29.97
CA ASP A 99 0.27 9.53 28.94
C ASP A 99 1.18 8.42 28.37
N GLU A 100 1.70 7.54 29.23
CA GLU A 100 2.49 6.38 28.79
C GLU A 100 1.66 5.41 27.95
N ALA A 101 0.40 5.18 28.34
CA ALA A 101 -0.54 4.36 27.59
C ALA A 101 -0.80 4.92 26.18
N LEU A 102 -0.96 6.24 26.05
CA LEU A 102 -1.13 6.89 24.74
C LEU A 102 0.14 6.87 23.89
N ALA A 103 1.31 6.96 24.52
CA ALA A 103 2.58 6.87 23.81
C ALA A 103 2.82 5.46 23.22
N GLN A 104 2.30 4.41 23.87
CA GLN A 104 2.52 3.01 23.50
C GLN A 104 1.37 2.41 22.68
N GLY A 105 0.16 2.94 22.81
CA GLY A 105 -1.06 2.35 22.28
C GLY A 105 -2.23 3.33 22.16
N ALA A 106 -3.44 2.78 22.15
CA ALA A 106 -4.69 3.54 22.14
C ALA A 106 -5.45 3.33 23.46
N ALA A 107 -6.22 4.32 23.90
CA ALA A 107 -7.02 4.23 25.12
C ALA A 107 -8.52 4.10 24.82
N LEU A 108 -9.18 3.17 25.51
CA LEU A 108 -10.63 3.10 25.63
C LEU A 108 -11.01 3.59 27.01
N VAL A 109 -11.75 4.69 27.11
CA VAL A 109 -12.06 5.33 28.39
C VAL A 109 -13.56 5.27 28.65
N GLU A 110 -13.99 4.41 29.57
CA GLU A 110 -15.35 4.45 30.09
C GLU A 110 -15.49 5.55 31.16
N TRP A 111 -16.67 6.19 31.18
CA TRP A 111 -16.99 7.32 32.06
C TRP A 111 -16.03 8.51 31.88
N PRO A 112 -15.86 9.00 30.63
CA PRO A 112 -14.91 10.06 30.29
C PRO A 112 -15.17 11.38 31.04
N GLU A 113 -16.39 11.62 31.50
CA GLU A 113 -16.75 12.78 32.32
C GLU A 113 -15.94 12.88 33.63
N ARG A 114 -15.36 11.77 34.11
CA ARG A 114 -14.52 11.72 35.31
C ARG A 114 -13.10 12.24 35.06
N ALA A 115 -12.61 12.15 33.83
CA ALA A 115 -11.33 12.70 33.42
C ALA A 115 -11.38 14.21 33.12
N GLY A 116 -12.56 14.76 32.80
CA GLY A 116 -12.72 16.19 32.55
C GLY A 116 -11.73 16.72 31.49
N PRO A 117 -10.94 17.78 31.79
CA PRO A 117 -10.03 18.40 30.82
C PRO A 117 -8.76 17.58 30.54
N TYR A 118 -8.53 16.47 31.23
CA TYR A 118 -7.35 15.63 31.03
C TYR A 118 -7.45 14.72 29.80
N LEU A 119 -8.64 14.57 29.20
CA LEU A 119 -8.74 13.90 27.91
C LEU A 119 -8.29 14.83 26.77
N PRO A 120 -7.56 14.30 25.78
CA PRO A 120 -7.18 15.07 24.60
C PRO A 120 -8.39 15.64 23.86
N GLU A 121 -8.30 16.86 23.35
CA GLU A 121 -9.36 17.48 22.53
C GLU A 121 -9.66 16.70 21.23
N THR A 122 -8.74 15.82 20.82
CA THR A 122 -8.86 14.93 19.67
C THR A 122 -9.54 13.59 20.00
N SER A 123 -10.00 13.40 21.23
CA SER A 123 -10.73 12.19 21.64
C SER A 123 -12.02 12.04 20.85
N VAL A 124 -12.33 10.81 20.44
CA VAL A 124 -13.62 10.48 19.82
C VAL A 124 -14.59 10.09 20.92
N LEU A 125 -15.60 10.92 21.14
CA LEU A 125 -16.68 10.64 22.10
C LEU A 125 -17.74 9.76 21.44
N ILE A 126 -18.06 8.64 22.09
CA ILE A 126 -19.10 7.69 21.70
C ILE A 126 -20.14 7.67 22.81
N GLU A 127 -21.29 8.30 22.56
CA GLU A 127 -22.43 8.30 23.47
C GLU A 127 -23.39 7.17 23.12
N LEU A 128 -23.59 6.24 24.05
CA LEU A 128 -24.53 5.12 23.94
C LEU A 128 -25.79 5.43 24.74
N ALA A 129 -26.94 5.42 24.07
CA ALA A 129 -28.25 5.59 24.69
C ALA A 129 -29.19 4.44 24.29
N LEU A 130 -30.02 3.97 25.22
CA LEU A 130 -31.09 3.01 24.91
C LEU A 130 -32.11 3.65 23.97
N GLN A 131 -32.52 2.92 22.93
CA GLN A 131 -33.54 3.37 21.99
C GLN A 131 -34.38 2.18 21.51
N GLY A 132 -35.62 2.08 22.01
CA GLY A 132 -36.46 0.91 21.79
C GLY A 132 -35.82 -0.35 22.38
N GLU A 133 -35.82 -1.43 21.61
CA GLU A 133 -35.14 -2.70 21.96
C GLU A 133 -33.61 -2.65 21.71
N GLY A 134 -33.12 -1.59 21.05
CA GLY A 134 -31.72 -1.43 20.66
C GLY A 134 -31.04 -0.25 21.36
N ARG A 135 -29.96 0.23 20.74
CA ARG A 135 -29.17 1.38 21.21
C ARG A 135 -28.89 2.34 20.06
N LEU A 136 -28.75 3.62 20.38
CA LEU A 136 -28.19 4.60 19.49
C LEU A 136 -26.78 4.94 19.94
N ALA A 137 -25.81 4.77 19.05
CA ALA A 137 -24.44 5.25 19.22
C ALA A 137 -24.29 6.58 18.49
N ARG A 138 -23.89 7.63 19.21
CA ARG A 138 -23.54 8.93 18.64
C ARG A 138 -22.05 9.14 18.77
N LEU A 139 -21.37 9.30 17.64
CA LEU A 139 -19.94 9.57 17.59
C LEU A 139 -19.72 11.04 17.28
N SER A 140 -18.90 11.70 18.07
CA SER A 140 -18.53 13.10 17.88
C SER A 140 -17.06 13.30 18.21
N GLY A 141 -16.43 14.29 17.59
CA GLY A 141 -15.01 14.58 17.79
C GLY A 141 -14.46 15.41 16.64
N GLN A 142 -13.14 15.55 16.63
CA GLN A 142 -12.41 16.26 15.59
C GLN A 142 -11.01 15.66 15.39
N GLY A 143 -10.40 15.98 14.26
CA GLY A 143 -9.06 15.53 13.92
C GLY A 143 -8.99 14.10 13.40
N ALA A 144 -7.77 13.62 13.22
CA ALA A 144 -7.49 12.42 12.44
C ALA A 144 -8.13 11.13 13.02
N ALA A 145 -8.28 11.02 14.34
CA ALA A 145 -8.93 9.85 14.97
C ALA A 145 -10.42 9.77 14.58
N PHE A 146 -11.14 10.90 14.68
CA PHE A 146 -12.54 10.99 14.27
C PHE A 146 -12.72 10.74 12.77
N GLU A 147 -11.87 11.33 11.92
CA GLU A 147 -11.91 11.12 10.47
C GLU A 147 -11.68 9.65 10.08
N ARG A 148 -10.77 8.95 10.76
CA ARG A 148 -10.55 7.51 10.54
C ARG A 148 -11.74 6.68 11.00
N ALA A 149 -12.34 6.99 12.15
CA ALA A 149 -13.55 6.32 12.63
C ALA A 149 -14.72 6.53 11.65
N ALA A 150 -14.95 7.77 11.21
CA ALA A 150 -15.95 8.12 10.21
C ALA A 150 -15.75 7.35 8.90
N ARG A 151 -14.51 7.28 8.41
CA ARG A 151 -14.16 6.53 7.20
C ARG A 151 -14.41 5.03 7.37
N SER A 152 -14.08 4.46 8.53
CA SER A 152 -14.34 3.04 8.81
C SER A 152 -15.84 2.72 8.86
N LEU A 153 -16.66 3.65 9.35
CA LEU A 153 -18.13 3.53 9.33
C LEU A 153 -18.71 3.69 7.92
N ALA A 154 -18.15 4.57 7.08
CA ALA A 154 -18.54 4.67 5.67
C ALA A 154 -18.20 3.38 4.89
N MET A 155 -17.09 2.71 5.24
CA MET A 155 -16.76 1.40 4.69
C MET A 155 -17.77 0.33 5.11
N ARG A 156 -18.32 0.40 6.33
CA ARG A 156 -19.43 -0.48 6.75
C ARG A 156 -20.69 -0.22 5.92
N ASP A 157 -21.05 1.04 5.72
CA ASP A 157 -22.22 1.40 4.90
C ASP A 157 -22.06 0.87 3.45
N PHE A 158 -20.86 0.99 2.88
CA PHE A 158 -20.53 0.40 1.58
C PHE A 158 -20.68 -1.13 1.56
N LEU A 159 -20.24 -1.82 2.62
CA LEU A 159 -20.46 -3.27 2.75
C LEU A 159 -21.96 -3.61 2.87
N ASP A 160 -22.73 -2.84 3.64
CA ASP A 160 -24.18 -3.02 3.77
C ASP A 160 -24.86 -2.95 2.38
N GLU A 161 -24.54 -1.91 1.59
CA GLU A 161 -25.05 -1.72 0.23
C GLU A 161 -24.64 -2.86 -0.72
N ALA A 162 -23.43 -3.41 -0.54
CA ALA A 162 -22.93 -4.55 -1.30
C ALA A 162 -23.50 -5.91 -0.85
N GLY A 163 -24.33 -5.96 0.20
CA GLY A 163 -24.85 -7.20 0.77
C GLY A 163 -23.86 -7.97 1.65
N TRP A 164 -22.81 -7.29 2.11
CA TRP A 164 -21.75 -7.77 3.02
C TRP A 164 -21.80 -7.11 4.40
N GLY A 165 -22.94 -6.51 4.76
CA GLY A 165 -23.10 -5.73 5.98
C GLY A 165 -22.80 -6.44 7.29
N ASP A 166 -23.10 -7.74 7.34
CA ASP A 166 -22.81 -8.59 8.50
C ASP A 166 -21.38 -9.19 8.48
N ALA A 167 -20.55 -8.85 7.50
CA ALA A 167 -19.21 -9.42 7.38
C ALA A 167 -18.28 -8.94 8.51
N GLN A 168 -17.50 -9.88 9.04
CA GLN A 168 -16.39 -9.56 9.93
C GLN A 168 -15.26 -8.93 9.15
N ARG A 169 -14.62 -7.91 9.72
CA ARG A 169 -13.48 -7.21 9.12
C ARG A 169 -12.22 -7.51 9.91
N ARG A 170 -11.13 -7.81 9.22
CA ARG A 170 -9.80 -7.98 9.82
C ARG A 170 -8.76 -7.21 9.03
N TYR A 171 -7.78 -6.67 9.75
CA TYR A 171 -6.63 -6.06 9.12
C TYR A 171 -5.88 -7.11 8.29
N PHE A 172 -5.54 -6.79 7.05
CA PHE A 172 -4.79 -7.69 6.19
C PHE A 172 -3.39 -7.14 5.97
N VAL A 173 -3.28 -6.07 5.18
CA VAL A 173 -2.01 -5.43 4.86
C VAL A 173 -2.26 -3.93 4.71
N GLY A 174 -1.35 -3.14 5.27
CA GLY A 174 -1.20 -1.72 4.99
C GLY A 174 0.24 -1.51 4.57
N ASP A 175 0.44 -1.02 3.35
CA ASP A 175 1.76 -0.71 2.84
C ASP A 175 2.18 0.70 3.29
N ALA A 176 3.21 1.24 2.65
CA ALA A 176 3.67 2.60 2.89
C ALA A 176 2.71 3.70 2.41
N SER A 177 1.62 3.34 1.73
CA SER A 177 0.73 4.27 1.05
C SER A 177 -0.48 4.65 1.93
N ALA A 178 -1.31 5.56 1.42
CA ALA A 178 -2.58 5.92 2.05
C ALA A 178 -3.66 4.82 1.88
N ARG A 179 -3.34 3.73 1.17
CA ARG A 179 -4.26 2.63 0.89
C ARG A 179 -4.18 1.58 1.97
N SER A 180 -5.31 0.98 2.31
CA SER A 180 -5.37 -0.13 3.26
C SER A 180 -6.25 -1.24 2.73
N TYR A 181 -5.90 -2.47 3.07
CA TYR A 181 -6.64 -3.66 2.72
C TYR A 181 -7.09 -4.40 3.97
N GLU A 182 -8.33 -4.85 3.94
CA GLU A 182 -8.96 -5.62 5.01
C GLU A 182 -9.51 -6.91 4.41
N VAL A 183 -9.36 -8.03 5.14
CA VAL A 183 -10.09 -9.24 4.80
C VAL A 183 -11.48 -9.12 5.36
N VAL A 184 -12.49 -9.35 4.52
CA VAL A 184 -13.89 -9.42 4.95
C VAL A 184 -14.42 -10.84 4.78
N SER A 185 -15.04 -11.36 5.84
CA SER A 185 -15.50 -12.74 5.93
C SER A 185 -16.98 -12.78 6.27
N LEU A 186 -17.74 -13.54 5.50
CA LEU A 186 -19.15 -13.84 5.77
C LEU A 186 -19.35 -15.34 5.77
N ALA A 187 -20.09 -15.86 6.77
CA ALA A 187 -20.27 -17.29 6.95
C ALA A 187 -20.85 -17.95 5.69
N GLY A 188 -20.22 -19.04 5.23
CA GLY A 188 -20.64 -19.79 4.05
C GLY A 188 -20.21 -19.18 2.71
N LEU A 189 -19.53 -18.03 2.69
CA LEU A 189 -18.97 -17.42 1.48
C LEU A 189 -17.44 -17.39 1.51
N PRO A 190 -16.77 -17.46 0.34
CA PRO A 190 -15.33 -17.20 0.26
C PRO A 190 -14.99 -15.77 0.75
N PRO A 191 -13.85 -15.57 1.41
CA PRO A 191 -13.45 -14.24 1.87
C PRO A 191 -13.23 -13.29 0.69
N ARG A 192 -13.35 -11.99 0.99
CA ARG A 192 -13.07 -10.89 0.04
C ARG A 192 -12.03 -9.95 0.63
N VAL A 193 -11.48 -9.09 -0.22
CA VAL A 193 -10.58 -8.01 0.19
C VAL A 193 -11.34 -6.69 0.04
N LEU A 194 -11.53 -5.98 1.14
CA LEU A 194 -12.03 -4.62 1.13
C LEU A 194 -10.85 -3.67 1.00
N MET A 195 -10.80 -2.95 -0.12
CA MET A 195 -9.80 -1.93 -0.39
C MET A 195 -10.36 -0.57 -0.02
N ASN A 196 -9.56 0.17 0.76
CA ASN A 196 -9.78 1.56 1.07
C ASN A 196 -8.65 2.39 0.47
N SER A 197 -8.95 3.19 -0.54
CA SER A 197 -7.99 4.00 -1.28
C SER A 197 -8.56 5.40 -1.53
N PRO A 198 -8.44 6.32 -0.55
CA PRO A 198 -8.89 7.69 -0.73
C PRO A 198 -8.16 8.36 -1.90
N ARG A 199 -8.76 9.44 -2.43
CA ARG A 199 -8.09 10.26 -3.45
C ARG A 199 -6.74 10.74 -2.94
N LEU A 200 -5.72 10.63 -3.80
CA LEU A 200 -4.37 11.03 -3.46
C LEU A 200 -4.32 12.54 -3.20
N VAL A 201 -3.89 12.93 -2.00
CA VAL A 201 -3.57 14.32 -1.69
C VAL A 201 -2.20 14.64 -2.25
N LEU A 202 -2.13 15.54 -3.22
CA LEU A 202 -0.88 15.92 -3.85
C LEU A 202 0.00 16.72 -2.88
N GLY A 203 1.28 16.34 -2.80
CA GLY A 203 2.28 17.07 -2.03
C GLY A 203 2.66 18.41 -2.66
N PRO A 204 3.61 19.14 -2.06
CA PRO A 204 4.08 20.40 -2.61
C PRO A 204 4.75 20.22 -3.99
N PRO A 205 4.80 21.29 -4.81
CA PRO A 205 5.57 21.29 -6.04
C PRO A 205 7.05 20.95 -5.81
N VAL A 206 7.61 20.10 -6.68
CA VAL A 206 9.02 19.71 -6.64
C VAL A 206 9.79 20.13 -7.90
N ARG A 207 9.09 20.32 -9.04
CA ARG A 207 9.68 20.77 -10.32
C ARG A 207 8.60 21.45 -11.17
N ASP A 208 8.92 22.60 -11.76
CA ASP A 208 8.04 23.35 -12.67
C ASP A 208 6.62 23.57 -12.15
N GLY A 209 6.48 23.82 -10.85
CA GLY A 209 5.17 24.01 -10.20
C GLY A 209 4.35 22.72 -10.03
N LYS A 210 4.87 21.55 -10.41
CA LYS A 210 4.19 20.26 -10.32
C LYS A 210 4.67 19.42 -9.12
N PRO A 211 3.77 18.76 -8.39
CA PRO A 211 4.11 17.75 -7.39
C PRO A 211 4.72 16.50 -8.01
N TYR A 212 5.51 15.73 -7.25
CA TYR A 212 6.15 14.50 -7.71
C TYR A 212 5.15 13.52 -8.34
N ALA A 213 4.02 13.26 -7.68
CA ALA A 213 2.99 12.34 -8.14
C ALA A 213 2.37 12.75 -9.49
N ALA A 214 2.33 14.05 -9.80
CA ALA A 214 1.82 14.55 -11.08
C ALA A 214 2.84 14.37 -12.22
N ILE A 215 4.14 14.47 -11.93
CA ILE A 215 5.20 14.25 -12.92
C ILE A 215 5.43 12.75 -13.15
N ALA A 216 5.39 11.97 -12.08
CA ALA A 216 5.55 10.52 -12.11
C ALA A 216 4.25 9.80 -12.53
N HIS A 217 3.18 10.52 -12.86
CA HIS A 217 1.87 9.98 -13.24
C HIS A 217 1.32 8.93 -12.27
N SER A 218 1.48 9.15 -10.97
CA SER A 218 0.94 8.24 -9.94
C SER A 218 -0.58 8.26 -9.96
N ALA A 219 -1.19 7.09 -9.73
CA ALA A 219 -2.64 6.95 -9.66
C ALA A 219 -3.23 7.85 -8.56
N GLN A 220 -4.27 8.62 -8.91
CA GLN A 220 -4.88 9.57 -7.99
C GLN A 220 -6.19 9.07 -7.37
N SER A 221 -6.81 8.05 -7.95
CA SER A 221 -8.05 7.46 -7.46
C SER A 221 -8.16 5.99 -7.86
N VAL A 222 -9.11 5.28 -7.24
CA VAL A 222 -9.46 3.90 -7.61
C VAL A 222 -9.96 3.75 -9.05
N THR A 223 -10.33 4.83 -9.72
CA THR A 223 -10.74 4.81 -11.13
C THR A 223 -9.66 4.20 -12.03
N ALA A 224 -8.39 4.50 -11.75
CA ALA A 224 -7.26 3.90 -12.47
C ALA A 224 -7.21 2.38 -12.24
N PHE A 225 -7.27 1.96 -10.96
CA PHE A 225 -7.31 0.55 -10.60
C PHE A 225 -8.43 -0.20 -11.33
N VAL A 226 -9.68 0.27 -11.23
CA VAL A 226 -10.85 -0.40 -11.81
C VAL A 226 -10.76 -0.51 -13.33
N ALA A 227 -10.28 0.55 -14.01
CA ALA A 227 -10.15 0.54 -15.47
C ALA A 227 -9.06 -0.44 -15.95
N ILE A 228 -7.90 -0.43 -15.30
CA ILE A 228 -6.80 -1.36 -15.61
C ILE A 228 -7.21 -2.80 -15.28
N ASP A 229 -7.82 -3.03 -14.11
CA ASP A 229 -8.29 -4.35 -13.67
C ASP A 229 -9.24 -4.99 -14.69
N LYS A 230 -10.29 -4.26 -15.08
CA LYS A 230 -11.27 -4.75 -16.08
C LYS A 230 -10.61 -5.05 -17.43
N ALA A 231 -9.64 -4.23 -17.85
CA ALA A 231 -8.90 -4.47 -19.09
C ALA A 231 -8.00 -5.72 -19.01
N LEU A 232 -7.25 -5.88 -17.91
CA LEU A 232 -6.39 -7.04 -17.65
C LEU A 232 -7.21 -8.33 -17.56
N LEU A 233 -8.32 -8.31 -16.82
CA LEU A 233 -9.23 -9.45 -16.69
C LEU A 233 -9.80 -9.87 -18.05
N ALA A 234 -10.26 -8.91 -18.86
CA ALA A 234 -10.75 -9.17 -20.22
C ALA A 234 -9.66 -9.72 -21.16
N ALA A 235 -8.39 -9.42 -20.88
CA ALA A 235 -7.25 -9.93 -21.61
C ALA A 235 -6.78 -11.33 -21.17
N GLY A 236 -7.37 -11.89 -20.11
CA GLY A 236 -7.02 -13.20 -19.56
C GLY A 236 -5.91 -13.18 -18.51
N VAL A 237 -5.66 -12.03 -17.89
CA VAL A 237 -4.76 -11.92 -16.72
C VAL A 237 -5.57 -12.15 -15.46
N SER A 238 -5.04 -12.93 -14.53
CA SER A 238 -5.71 -13.21 -13.25
C SER A 238 -5.48 -12.06 -12.27
N VAL A 239 -6.37 -11.07 -12.32
CA VAL A 239 -6.48 -9.95 -11.37
C VAL A 239 -7.74 -10.14 -10.50
N PRO A 240 -7.88 -9.45 -9.35
CA PRO A 240 -9.02 -9.65 -8.45
C PRO A 240 -10.34 -9.23 -9.11
N GLN A 241 -11.35 -10.11 -9.14
CA GLN A 241 -12.68 -9.67 -9.56
C GLN A 241 -13.23 -8.57 -8.63
N ILE A 242 -13.78 -7.51 -9.21
CA ILE A 242 -14.43 -6.43 -8.49
C ILE A 242 -15.91 -6.79 -8.28
N HIS A 243 -16.31 -6.98 -7.02
CA HIS A 243 -17.68 -7.32 -6.63
C HIS A 243 -18.57 -6.10 -6.36
N ALA A 244 -17.98 -5.04 -5.83
CA ALA A 244 -18.65 -3.76 -5.61
C ALA A 244 -17.61 -2.62 -5.68
N GLU A 245 -18.05 -1.43 -6.08
CA GLU A 245 -17.20 -0.25 -6.24
C GLU A 245 -17.94 1.03 -5.81
N ASP A 246 -17.27 1.87 -5.01
CA ASP A 246 -17.59 3.28 -4.78
C ASP A 246 -16.37 4.11 -5.22
N LEU A 247 -16.44 4.62 -6.44
CA LEU A 247 -15.33 5.36 -7.06
C LEU A 247 -15.10 6.74 -6.44
N ASP A 248 -16.13 7.31 -5.81
CA ASP A 248 -16.06 8.66 -5.23
C ASP A 248 -15.36 8.62 -3.87
N GLN A 249 -15.73 7.66 -3.02
CA GLN A 249 -15.09 7.47 -1.72
C GLN A 249 -13.80 6.65 -1.80
N GLY A 250 -13.62 5.87 -2.87
CA GLY A 250 -12.45 5.03 -3.09
C GLY A 250 -12.52 3.70 -2.36
N PHE A 251 -13.68 3.06 -2.36
CA PHE A 251 -13.88 1.73 -1.76
C PHE A 251 -14.11 0.69 -2.85
N LEU A 252 -13.43 -0.45 -2.75
CA LEU A 252 -13.66 -1.60 -3.63
C LEU A 252 -13.80 -2.87 -2.79
N LEU A 253 -14.73 -3.74 -3.16
CA LEU A 253 -14.83 -5.10 -2.64
C LEU A 253 -14.30 -6.07 -3.69
N LEU A 254 -13.17 -6.71 -3.41
CA LEU A 254 -12.38 -7.48 -4.36
C LEU A 254 -12.38 -8.98 -4.03
N GLU A 255 -12.15 -9.82 -5.04
CA GLU A 255 -11.82 -11.23 -4.85
C GLU A 255 -10.55 -11.39 -4.01
N HIS A 256 -10.57 -12.34 -3.08
CA HIS A 256 -9.36 -12.76 -2.38
C HIS A 256 -8.61 -13.80 -3.22
N LEU A 257 -7.61 -13.38 -3.99
CA LEU A 257 -6.87 -14.24 -4.93
C LEU A 257 -6.06 -15.38 -4.28
N GLY A 258 -5.78 -15.26 -2.98
CA GLY A 258 -5.03 -16.26 -2.20
C GLY A 258 -4.07 -15.57 -1.22
N ALA A 259 -3.41 -16.37 -0.38
CA ALA A 259 -2.43 -15.88 0.60
C ALA A 259 -1.02 -16.44 0.36
N GLU A 260 -0.84 -17.32 -0.63
CA GLU A 260 0.47 -17.89 -0.92
C GLU A 260 1.36 -16.86 -1.66
N GLY A 261 2.54 -16.60 -1.11
CA GLY A 261 3.51 -15.70 -1.71
C GLY A 261 4.17 -16.29 -2.95
N PHE A 262 4.65 -15.41 -3.83
CA PHE A 262 5.35 -15.81 -5.06
C PHE A 262 6.69 -16.53 -4.82
N LEU A 263 7.38 -16.23 -3.73
CA LEU A 263 8.67 -16.84 -3.39
C LEU A 263 8.48 -18.25 -2.83
N GLY A 264 9.55 -19.04 -2.82
CA GLY A 264 9.58 -20.34 -2.15
C GLY A 264 9.30 -20.19 -0.65
N SER A 265 8.99 -21.31 0.02
CA SER A 265 8.72 -21.32 1.47
C SER A 265 9.93 -20.88 2.31
N ASP A 266 11.13 -20.90 1.74
CA ASP A 266 12.39 -20.40 2.30
C ASP A 266 12.62 -18.90 2.01
N GLY A 267 11.68 -18.25 1.34
CA GLY A 267 11.78 -16.85 0.92
C GLY A 267 12.71 -16.63 -0.27
N GLN A 268 13.15 -17.68 -0.98
CA GLN A 268 14.04 -17.55 -2.14
C GLN A 268 13.25 -17.49 -3.46
N PRO A 269 13.83 -16.87 -4.52
CA PRO A 269 13.24 -16.90 -5.84
C PRO A 269 13.21 -18.34 -6.39
N VAL A 270 12.09 -18.69 -7.04
CA VAL A 270 11.91 -20.00 -7.70
C VAL A 270 11.94 -19.78 -9.21
N ALA A 271 12.94 -20.34 -9.90
CA ALA A 271 13.20 -20.08 -11.32
C ALA A 271 11.96 -20.31 -12.21
N GLU A 272 11.22 -21.39 -11.95
CA GLU A 272 10.03 -21.77 -12.70
C GLU A 272 8.87 -20.77 -12.51
N ARG A 273 8.76 -20.17 -11.32
CA ARG A 273 7.74 -19.14 -11.04
C ARG A 273 8.10 -17.84 -11.76
N TYR A 274 9.38 -17.46 -11.80
CA TYR A 274 9.85 -16.29 -12.53
C TYR A 274 9.71 -16.45 -14.05
N ALA A 275 10.04 -17.63 -14.60
CA ALA A 275 9.78 -17.95 -16.00
C ALA A 275 8.29 -17.86 -16.34
N ALA A 276 7.41 -18.39 -15.47
CA ALA A 276 5.96 -18.26 -15.63
C ALA A 276 5.49 -16.79 -15.69
N ALA A 277 6.03 -15.95 -14.81
CA ALA A 277 5.69 -14.53 -14.76
C ALA A 277 6.23 -13.77 -15.99
N ALA A 278 7.40 -14.17 -16.51
CA ALA A 278 7.94 -13.66 -17.76
C ALA A 278 7.07 -14.05 -18.98
N GLU A 279 6.56 -15.27 -19.03
CA GLU A 279 5.62 -15.73 -20.08
C GLU A 279 4.31 -14.92 -20.04
N LEU A 280 3.79 -14.62 -18.85
CA LEU A 280 2.63 -13.75 -18.66
C LEU A 280 2.90 -12.33 -19.19
N LEU A 281 4.03 -11.73 -18.85
CA LEU A 281 4.44 -10.43 -19.38
C LEU A 281 4.56 -10.47 -20.91
N ALA A 282 5.15 -11.52 -21.47
CA ALA A 282 5.27 -11.66 -22.92
C ALA A 282 3.89 -11.68 -23.61
N MET A 283 2.93 -12.40 -23.03
CA MET A 283 1.54 -12.42 -23.49
C MET A 283 0.89 -11.04 -23.38
N MET A 284 1.06 -10.34 -22.25
CA MET A 284 0.50 -9.00 -22.03
C MET A 284 1.08 -7.97 -23.00
N HIS A 285 2.40 -7.94 -23.14
CA HIS A 285 3.10 -6.97 -23.98
C HIS A 285 2.84 -7.16 -25.47
N GLY A 286 2.55 -8.40 -25.90
CA GLY A 286 2.14 -8.71 -27.27
C GLY A 286 0.70 -8.29 -27.63
N LYS A 287 -0.09 -7.77 -26.67
CA LYS A 287 -1.45 -7.27 -26.93
C LYS A 287 -1.46 -5.77 -27.24
N ALA A 288 -2.47 -5.36 -28.00
CA ALA A 288 -2.83 -3.96 -28.16
C ALA A 288 -3.75 -3.52 -27.02
N TRP A 289 -3.36 -2.48 -26.29
CA TRP A 289 -4.11 -1.93 -25.18
C TRP A 289 -4.73 -0.58 -25.55
N PRO A 290 -6.01 -0.33 -25.22
CA PRO A 290 -6.60 0.97 -25.45
C PRO A 290 -5.98 2.01 -24.50
N ALA A 291 -5.59 3.17 -25.02
CA ALA A 291 -5.07 4.28 -24.21
C ALA A 291 -6.12 4.88 -23.25
N ARG A 292 -7.40 4.63 -23.51
CA ARG A 292 -8.53 5.05 -22.67
C ARG A 292 -9.35 3.83 -22.29
N MET A 293 -9.40 3.54 -21.01
CA MET A 293 -10.05 2.36 -20.44
C MET A 293 -11.27 2.78 -19.62
N GLN A 294 -12.35 2.00 -19.71
CA GLN A 294 -13.59 2.32 -19.01
C GLN A 294 -13.57 1.71 -17.59
N ALA A 295 -13.75 2.55 -16.57
CA ALA A 295 -13.91 2.11 -15.19
C ALA A 295 -15.37 1.76 -14.89
N ALA A 296 -16.30 2.66 -15.24
CA ALA A 296 -17.74 2.51 -15.04
C ALA A 296 -18.52 3.19 -16.19
N PRO A 297 -19.85 3.03 -16.32
CA PRO A 297 -20.64 3.73 -17.34
C PRO A 297 -20.36 5.24 -17.35
N GLY A 298 -19.76 5.74 -18.44
CA GLY A 298 -19.38 7.15 -18.58
C GLY A 298 -18.11 7.60 -17.84
N ILE A 299 -17.48 6.74 -17.03
CA ILE A 299 -16.25 7.04 -16.28
C ILE A 299 -15.08 6.31 -16.91
N PHE A 300 -14.05 7.05 -17.29
CA PHE A 300 -12.88 6.54 -17.99
C PHE A 300 -11.58 6.93 -17.30
N HIS A 301 -10.56 6.11 -17.48
CA HIS A 301 -9.17 6.40 -17.16
C HIS A 301 -8.38 6.48 -18.46
N ASP A 302 -7.76 7.62 -18.73
CA ASP A 302 -6.76 7.77 -19.79
C ASP A 302 -5.41 7.32 -19.19
N VAL A 303 -4.86 6.22 -19.72
CA VAL A 303 -3.61 5.63 -19.22
C VAL A 303 -2.46 6.55 -19.61
N PRO A 304 -1.70 7.11 -18.63
CA PRO A 304 -0.65 8.05 -18.93
C PRO A 304 0.55 7.38 -19.63
N PRO A 305 1.31 8.11 -20.45
CA PRO A 305 2.57 7.60 -20.96
C PRO A 305 3.63 7.57 -19.85
N PHE A 306 4.54 6.60 -19.90
CA PHE A 306 5.81 6.69 -19.20
C PHE A 306 6.76 7.56 -20.01
N ASP A 307 6.52 8.87 -19.95
CA ASP A 307 7.25 9.86 -20.72
C ASP A 307 8.63 10.18 -20.12
N ARG A 308 9.37 11.05 -20.82
CA ARG A 308 10.70 11.48 -20.39
C ARG A 308 10.68 12.16 -19.01
N ASP A 309 9.67 12.94 -18.69
CA ASP A 309 9.59 13.64 -17.41
C ASP A 309 9.41 12.63 -16.27
N ALA A 310 8.54 11.63 -16.46
CA ALA A 310 8.32 10.53 -15.52
C ALA A 310 9.59 9.68 -15.33
N MET A 311 10.28 9.31 -16.42
CA MET A 311 11.54 8.56 -16.35
C MET A 311 12.64 9.33 -15.62
N MET A 312 12.77 10.63 -15.91
CA MET A 312 13.80 11.49 -15.32
C MET A 312 13.53 11.80 -13.85
N ILE A 313 12.31 12.20 -13.47
CA ILE A 313 12.00 12.52 -12.06
C ILE A 313 12.21 11.32 -11.13
N GLU A 314 12.04 10.11 -11.66
CA GLU A 314 12.36 8.88 -10.95
C GLU A 314 13.87 8.61 -10.86
N ALA A 315 14.61 8.76 -11.96
CA ALA A 315 16.05 8.59 -11.96
C ALA A 315 16.74 9.61 -11.04
N ASP A 316 16.25 10.85 -11.02
CA ASP A 316 16.77 11.96 -10.22
C ASP A 316 16.72 11.70 -8.72
N LEU A 317 15.92 10.74 -8.24
CA LEU A 317 15.97 10.29 -6.85
C LEU A 317 17.37 9.86 -6.42
N LEU A 318 18.17 9.31 -7.34
CA LEU A 318 19.57 8.98 -7.07
C LEU A 318 20.36 10.24 -6.72
N VAL A 319 20.24 11.29 -7.53
CA VAL A 319 20.98 12.55 -7.34
C VAL A 319 20.44 13.32 -6.13
N ASP A 320 19.14 13.23 -5.88
CA ASP A 320 18.46 13.99 -4.81
C ASP A 320 18.62 13.34 -3.42
N TRP A 321 18.79 12.02 -3.35
CA TRP A 321 18.82 11.28 -2.07
C TRP A 321 20.05 10.42 -1.89
N TYR A 322 20.44 9.65 -2.91
CA TYR A 322 21.56 8.72 -2.79
C TYR A 322 22.92 9.44 -2.81
N VAL A 323 23.10 10.45 -3.66
CA VAL A 323 24.33 11.27 -3.66
C VAL A 323 24.56 11.96 -2.32
N PRO A 324 23.58 12.66 -1.70
CA PRO A 324 23.76 13.24 -0.38
C PRO A 324 24.12 12.24 0.71
N MET A 325 23.59 11.02 0.64
CA MET A 325 23.98 9.95 1.56
C MET A 325 25.46 9.57 1.39
N LEU A 326 25.97 9.50 0.16
CA LEU A 326 27.36 9.13 -0.11
C LEU A 326 28.38 10.24 0.19
N THR A 327 28.01 11.50 -0.04
CA THR A 327 28.93 12.65 0.01
C THR A 327 28.78 13.49 1.28
N GLY A 328 27.67 13.34 2.01
CA GLY A 328 27.31 14.20 3.14
C GLY A 328 26.73 15.56 2.75
N GLY A 329 26.48 15.83 1.46
CA GLY A 329 25.95 17.11 0.98
C GLY A 329 25.22 17.01 -0.36
N PRO A 330 24.45 18.04 -0.76
CA PRO A 330 23.69 18.01 -2.01
C PRO A 330 24.61 17.77 -3.22
N ALA A 331 24.07 17.11 -4.25
CA ALA A 331 24.76 16.98 -5.52
C ALA A 331 25.12 18.36 -6.10
N SER A 332 26.34 18.51 -6.62
CA SER A 332 26.75 19.75 -7.28
C SER A 332 26.02 19.94 -8.62
N ASP A 333 25.88 21.20 -9.05
CA ASP A 333 25.27 21.54 -10.34
C ASP A 333 25.98 20.83 -11.51
N THR A 334 27.31 20.71 -11.44
CA THR A 334 28.12 19.98 -12.44
C THR A 334 27.77 18.49 -12.48
N LEU A 335 27.62 17.85 -11.32
CA LEU A 335 27.24 16.43 -11.26
C LEU A 335 25.83 16.26 -11.82
N ARG A 336 24.87 17.09 -11.40
CA ARG A 336 23.49 17.02 -11.87
C ARG A 336 23.38 17.24 -13.38
N ALA A 337 24.07 18.25 -13.92
CA ALA A 337 24.09 18.51 -15.35
C ALA A 337 24.71 17.35 -16.15
N GLY A 338 25.79 16.76 -15.64
CA GLY A 338 26.40 15.57 -16.23
C GLY A 338 25.46 14.36 -16.20
N TYR A 339 24.82 14.11 -15.06
CA TYR A 339 23.86 13.03 -14.87
C TYR A 339 22.68 13.14 -15.84
N HIS A 340 22.06 14.33 -15.94
CA HIS A 340 20.98 14.56 -16.88
C HIS A 340 21.43 14.40 -18.33
N ARG A 341 22.64 14.84 -18.70
CA ARG A 341 23.15 14.67 -20.07
C ARG A 341 23.26 13.18 -20.45
N GLU A 342 23.88 12.36 -19.58
CA GLU A 342 24.04 10.93 -19.86
C GLU A 342 22.68 10.22 -19.90
N TRP A 343 21.77 10.53 -18.98
CA TRP A 343 20.41 9.96 -19.02
C TRP A 343 19.62 10.36 -20.24
N ASN A 344 19.65 11.63 -20.65
CA ASN A 344 18.96 12.06 -21.86
C ASN A 344 19.49 11.34 -23.11
N ALA A 345 20.82 11.18 -23.23
CA ALA A 345 21.42 10.45 -24.34
C ALA A 345 20.98 8.97 -24.38
N VAL A 346 20.87 8.33 -23.22
CA VAL A 346 20.38 6.94 -23.11
C VAL A 346 18.88 6.85 -23.43
N LEU A 347 18.06 7.73 -22.86
CA LEU A 347 16.61 7.73 -23.06
C LEU A 347 16.21 8.10 -24.50
N ASP A 348 17.05 8.85 -25.24
CA ASP A 348 16.80 9.17 -26.65
C ASP A 348 16.71 7.90 -27.52
N ARG A 349 17.37 6.82 -27.08
CA ARG A 349 17.38 5.51 -27.75
C ARG A 349 16.06 4.74 -27.62
N LEU A 350 15.11 5.26 -26.85
CA LEU A 350 13.78 4.65 -26.63
C LEU A 350 12.72 5.11 -27.63
N ARG A 351 12.97 6.17 -28.42
CA ARG A 351 11.95 6.89 -29.21
C ARG A 351 11.10 5.99 -30.13
N ASP A 352 11.70 4.95 -30.69
CA ASP A 352 11.07 4.05 -31.66
C ASP A 352 11.01 2.60 -31.16
N ARG A 353 11.08 2.41 -29.82
CA ARG A 353 10.98 1.08 -29.20
C ARG A 353 9.52 0.68 -29.00
N GLU A 354 9.31 -0.59 -28.67
CA GLU A 354 7.97 -1.10 -28.37
C GLU A 354 7.44 -0.51 -27.05
N TYR A 355 6.29 0.16 -27.14
CA TYR A 355 5.54 0.66 -25.98
C TYR A 355 4.23 -0.10 -25.85
N THR A 356 3.89 -0.47 -24.62
CA THR A 356 2.69 -1.25 -24.30
C THR A 356 2.23 -0.89 -22.89
N LEU A 357 1.14 -1.50 -22.41
CA LEU A 357 0.73 -1.38 -21.02
C LEU A 357 1.77 -2.08 -20.14
N MET A 358 2.46 -1.30 -19.30
CA MET A 358 3.36 -1.79 -18.26
C MET A 358 2.74 -1.52 -16.89
N LEU A 359 2.88 -2.45 -15.95
CA LEU A 359 2.33 -2.40 -14.60
C LEU A 359 3.22 -1.64 -13.62
N ARG A 360 4.49 -1.40 -13.97
CA ARG A 360 5.49 -0.60 -13.23
C ARG A 360 6.00 -1.23 -11.93
N ASP A 361 5.17 -1.95 -11.21
CA ASP A 361 5.52 -2.66 -9.97
C ASP A 361 5.28 -4.18 -10.09
N PHE A 362 5.67 -4.76 -11.23
CA PHE A 362 5.62 -6.20 -11.46
C PHE A 362 6.83 -6.91 -10.82
N HIS A 363 6.64 -7.43 -9.60
CA HIS A 363 7.68 -8.08 -8.79
C HIS A 363 7.07 -8.94 -7.67
N SER A 364 7.87 -9.73 -6.94
CA SER A 364 7.40 -10.85 -6.12
C SER A 364 6.31 -10.53 -5.09
N PRO A 365 6.30 -9.38 -4.37
CA PRO A 365 5.21 -9.08 -3.43
C PRO A 365 3.85 -8.81 -4.10
N ASN A 366 3.85 -8.45 -5.38
CA ASN A 366 2.66 -8.08 -6.14
C ASN A 366 2.15 -9.24 -7.02
N ILE A 367 2.68 -10.45 -6.79
CA ILE A 367 2.26 -11.69 -7.45
C ILE A 367 1.85 -12.69 -6.36
N ILE A 368 0.62 -13.17 -6.42
CA ILE A 368 0.07 -14.21 -5.56
C ILE A 368 0.19 -15.53 -6.32
N TRP A 369 0.90 -16.49 -5.75
CA TRP A 369 1.02 -17.81 -6.36
C TRP A 369 -0.24 -18.63 -6.10
N ARG A 370 -0.79 -19.26 -7.15
CA ARG A 370 -2.00 -20.09 -7.07
C ARG A 370 -1.66 -21.48 -7.62
N GLY A 371 -0.89 -22.23 -6.85
CA GLY A 371 -0.28 -23.50 -7.28
C GLY A 371 -1.27 -24.61 -7.63
N ASP A 372 -2.53 -24.47 -7.23
CA ASP A 372 -3.66 -25.34 -7.59
C ASP A 372 -4.28 -24.99 -8.96
N ARG A 373 -3.86 -23.89 -9.58
CA ARG A 373 -4.28 -23.44 -10.91
C ARG A 373 -3.26 -23.79 -11.99
N SER A 374 -3.61 -23.51 -13.24
CA SER A 374 -2.79 -23.85 -14.41
C SER A 374 -2.65 -22.69 -15.39
N GLY A 375 -1.67 -22.77 -16.30
CA GLY A 375 -1.40 -21.70 -17.27
C GLY A 375 -1.04 -20.38 -16.59
N HIS A 376 -1.60 -19.27 -17.07
CA HIS A 376 -1.41 -17.96 -16.44
C HIS A 376 -2.24 -17.78 -15.16
N ASP A 377 -3.26 -18.63 -14.92
CA ASP A 377 -4.15 -18.49 -13.76
C ASP A 377 -3.46 -18.80 -12.42
N ARG A 378 -2.25 -19.38 -12.48
CA ARG A 378 -1.36 -19.57 -11.34
C ARG A 378 -0.71 -18.29 -10.81
N LEU A 379 -0.90 -17.16 -11.50
CA LEU A 379 -0.29 -15.86 -11.19
C LEU A 379 -1.39 -14.82 -10.92
N GLY A 380 -1.75 -14.65 -9.65
CA GLY A 380 -2.65 -13.57 -9.23
C GLY A 380 -1.89 -12.24 -9.19
N ILE A 381 -2.26 -11.27 -10.01
CA ILE A 381 -1.56 -9.98 -10.09
C ILE A 381 -2.32 -8.93 -9.29
N VAL A 382 -1.60 -8.18 -8.45
CA VAL A 382 -2.14 -7.08 -7.64
C VAL A 382 -1.32 -5.80 -7.82
N ASP A 383 -1.79 -4.68 -7.27
CA ASP A 383 -1.09 -3.39 -7.27
C ASP A 383 -0.83 -2.82 -8.68
N ILE A 384 -1.89 -2.82 -9.51
CA ILE A 384 -1.86 -2.52 -10.95
C ILE A 384 -2.22 -1.06 -11.31
N GLN A 385 -2.61 -0.24 -10.33
CA GLN A 385 -3.15 1.10 -10.57
C GLN A 385 -2.15 2.09 -11.15
N ASP A 386 -0.85 1.90 -10.92
CA ASP A 386 0.21 2.78 -11.42
C ASP A 386 0.71 2.38 -12.81
N ALA A 387 -0.07 1.57 -13.52
CA ALA A 387 0.20 1.15 -14.88
C ALA A 387 0.24 2.35 -15.85
N LEU A 388 1.17 2.29 -16.80
CA LEU A 388 1.42 3.33 -17.79
C LEU A 388 1.58 2.71 -19.18
N ILE A 389 1.52 3.52 -20.23
CA ILE A 389 1.99 3.13 -21.56
C ILE A 389 3.48 3.44 -21.67
N GLY A 390 4.33 2.41 -21.65
CA GLY A 390 5.79 2.55 -21.59
C GLY A 390 6.56 1.41 -22.25
N PRO A 391 7.91 1.45 -22.24
CA PRO A 391 8.73 0.41 -22.84
C PRO A 391 8.42 -0.98 -22.26
N SER A 392 8.13 -1.96 -23.11
CA SER A 392 7.74 -3.31 -22.67
C SER A 392 8.80 -4.00 -21.80
N ALA A 393 10.07 -3.60 -21.90
CA ALA A 393 11.13 -4.19 -21.10
C ALA A 393 11.12 -3.73 -19.62
N TYR A 394 10.33 -2.70 -19.26
CA TYR A 394 10.34 -2.16 -17.90
C TYR A 394 9.85 -3.18 -16.86
N ASP A 395 8.71 -3.84 -17.10
CA ASP A 395 8.19 -4.85 -16.18
C ASP A 395 9.09 -6.10 -16.13
N VAL A 396 9.72 -6.45 -17.25
CA VAL A 396 10.70 -7.55 -17.29
C VAL A 396 11.91 -7.21 -16.43
N ALA A 397 12.40 -5.98 -16.47
CA ALA A 397 13.45 -5.50 -15.58
C ALA A 397 13.01 -5.47 -14.11
N SER A 398 11.75 -5.10 -13.84
CA SER A 398 11.20 -5.15 -12.48
C SER A 398 11.18 -6.57 -11.90
N LEU A 399 10.85 -7.57 -12.73
CA LEU A 399 10.83 -8.98 -12.36
C LEU A 399 12.24 -9.58 -12.25
N ALA A 400 13.04 -9.49 -13.30
CA ALA A 400 14.34 -10.15 -13.39
C ALA A 400 15.40 -9.53 -12.46
N MET A 401 15.19 -8.28 -12.05
CA MET A 401 15.97 -7.57 -11.04
C MET A 401 15.09 -7.12 -9.86
N ASP A 402 14.31 -8.07 -9.32
CA ASP A 402 13.44 -7.82 -8.18
C ASP A 402 14.21 -7.22 -6.99
N ALA A 403 13.81 -6.02 -6.57
CA ALA A 403 14.46 -5.29 -5.48
C ALA A 403 14.15 -5.85 -4.09
N ARG A 404 13.16 -6.73 -3.95
CA ARG A 404 12.64 -7.26 -2.69
C ARG A 404 13.35 -8.53 -2.26
N VAL A 405 13.80 -9.33 -3.22
CA VAL A 405 14.59 -10.56 -3.00
C VAL A 405 15.89 -10.56 -3.83
N THR A 406 16.90 -11.34 -3.45
CA THR A 406 18.13 -11.46 -4.26
C THR A 406 17.92 -12.46 -5.40
N VAL A 407 17.87 -11.97 -6.63
CA VAL A 407 17.76 -12.75 -7.86
C VAL A 407 19.16 -13.02 -8.40
N SER A 408 19.54 -14.29 -8.52
CA SER A 408 20.84 -14.69 -9.06
C SER A 408 20.95 -14.39 -10.56
N PRO A 409 22.17 -14.30 -11.12
CA PRO A 409 22.36 -14.18 -12.57
C PRO A 409 21.69 -15.29 -13.38
N ASP A 410 21.66 -16.52 -12.84
CA ASP A 410 21.01 -17.66 -13.51
C ASP A 410 19.49 -17.49 -13.59
N ILE A 411 18.85 -17.03 -12.50
CA ILE A 411 17.39 -16.79 -12.49
C ILE A 411 17.06 -15.58 -13.36
N GLU A 412 17.84 -14.49 -13.31
CA GLU A 412 17.69 -13.36 -14.23
C GLU A 412 17.72 -13.84 -15.68
N LYS A 413 18.76 -14.60 -16.04
CA LYS A 413 18.91 -15.13 -17.40
C LYS A 413 17.73 -16.03 -17.78
N HIS A 414 17.32 -16.95 -16.92
CA HIS A 414 16.21 -17.85 -17.18
C HIS A 414 14.89 -17.08 -17.39
N THR A 415 14.68 -16.01 -16.62
CA THR A 415 13.51 -15.12 -16.74
C THR A 415 13.51 -14.41 -18.09
N LEU A 416 14.66 -13.86 -18.51
CA LEU A 416 14.82 -13.19 -19.80
C LEU A 416 14.63 -14.15 -20.98
N ASP A 417 15.28 -15.31 -20.92
CA ASP A 417 15.17 -16.34 -21.95
C ASP A 417 13.70 -16.77 -22.13
N ALA A 418 12.94 -16.95 -21.04
CA ALA A 418 11.52 -17.31 -21.08
C ALA A 418 10.66 -16.22 -21.75
N TYR A 419 10.88 -14.95 -21.40
CA TYR A 419 10.18 -13.83 -22.04
C TYR A 419 10.48 -13.79 -23.55
N ILE A 420 11.76 -13.82 -23.92
CA ILE A 420 12.22 -13.76 -25.31
C ILE A 420 11.65 -14.92 -26.13
N ALA A 421 11.71 -16.15 -25.59
CA ALA A 421 11.16 -17.33 -26.24
C ALA A 421 9.65 -17.21 -26.48
N ALA A 422 8.90 -16.74 -25.48
CA ALA A 422 7.45 -16.53 -25.59
C ALA A 422 7.11 -15.44 -26.63
N ARG A 423 7.88 -14.35 -26.70
CA ARG A 423 7.69 -13.28 -27.68
C ARG A 423 8.02 -13.74 -29.11
N HIS A 424 9.09 -14.50 -29.31
CA HIS A 424 9.37 -15.13 -30.61
C HIS A 424 8.27 -16.08 -31.04
N ALA A 425 7.74 -16.89 -30.13
CA ALA A 425 6.65 -17.81 -30.42
C ALA A 425 5.35 -17.08 -30.80
N ALA A 426 5.11 -15.87 -30.28
CA ALA A 426 3.97 -15.02 -30.63
C ALA A 426 4.16 -14.26 -31.96
N GLY A 427 5.39 -14.18 -32.47
CA GLY A 427 5.76 -13.51 -33.73
C GLY A 427 6.14 -12.02 -33.56
N GLY A 428 6.78 -11.45 -34.59
CA GLY A 428 7.07 -10.01 -34.69
C GLY A 428 7.84 -9.43 -33.49
N PHE A 429 9.02 -9.98 -33.17
CA PHE A 429 9.83 -9.55 -32.02
C PHE A 429 11.26 -9.19 -32.43
N ASP A 430 11.68 -7.96 -32.13
CA ASP A 430 13.05 -7.49 -32.30
C ASP A 430 13.81 -7.69 -30.98
N GLU A 431 14.49 -8.83 -30.87
CA GLU A 431 15.23 -9.22 -29.67
C GLU A 431 16.41 -8.27 -29.38
N GLU A 432 17.12 -7.81 -30.40
CA GLU A 432 18.27 -6.91 -30.22
C GLU A 432 17.80 -5.56 -29.65
N ALA A 433 16.73 -5.01 -30.21
CA ALA A 433 16.08 -3.81 -29.68
C ALA A 433 15.57 -4.02 -28.25
N PHE A 434 14.99 -5.18 -27.96
CA PHE A 434 14.49 -5.50 -26.63
C PHE A 434 15.61 -5.60 -25.59
N VAL A 435 16.71 -6.30 -25.88
CA VAL A 435 17.84 -6.45 -24.95
C VAL A 435 18.45 -5.09 -24.61
N GLU A 436 18.59 -4.21 -25.60
CA GLU A 436 19.03 -2.83 -25.34
C GLU A 436 18.03 -2.08 -24.44
N THR A 437 16.75 -2.18 -24.75
CA THR A 437 15.67 -1.52 -23.99
C THR A 437 15.61 -2.05 -22.55
N TYR A 438 15.80 -3.35 -22.35
CA TYR A 438 15.90 -3.99 -21.04
C TYR A 438 17.05 -3.43 -20.22
N ALA A 439 18.24 -3.31 -20.81
CA ALA A 439 19.38 -2.74 -20.10
C ALA A 439 19.10 -1.29 -19.67
N ILE A 440 18.51 -0.48 -20.56
CA ILE A 440 18.16 0.92 -20.26
C ILE A 440 17.14 1.01 -19.11
N MET A 441 16.05 0.24 -19.18
CA MET A 441 14.99 0.25 -18.16
C MET A 441 15.48 -0.34 -16.84
N ALA A 442 16.30 -1.39 -16.87
CA ALA A 442 16.93 -1.95 -15.67
C ALA A 442 17.85 -0.92 -14.99
N ALA A 443 18.65 -0.18 -15.74
CA ALA A 443 19.49 0.87 -15.18
C ALA A 443 18.66 2.03 -14.59
N GLN A 444 17.60 2.46 -15.29
CA GLN A 444 16.75 3.57 -14.84
C GLN A 444 16.04 3.19 -13.53
N ARG A 445 15.42 2.00 -13.51
CA ARG A 445 14.70 1.49 -12.36
C ARG A 445 15.61 1.28 -11.15
N ASN A 446 16.77 0.66 -11.32
CA ASN A 446 17.70 0.45 -10.21
C ASN A 446 18.29 1.78 -9.70
N SER A 447 18.50 2.77 -10.57
CA SER A 447 18.91 4.12 -10.14
C SER A 447 17.83 4.81 -9.31
N LYS A 448 16.57 4.76 -9.76
CA LYS A 448 15.40 5.20 -8.97
C LYS A 448 15.38 4.53 -7.60
N ILE A 449 15.64 3.22 -7.54
CA ILE A 449 15.54 2.44 -6.30
C ILE A 449 16.64 2.78 -5.29
N LEU A 450 17.88 3.03 -5.74
CA LEU A 450 18.93 3.52 -4.83
C LEU A 450 18.50 4.83 -4.14
N GLY A 451 17.91 5.75 -4.88
CA GLY A 451 17.38 6.99 -4.34
C GLY A 451 16.16 6.79 -3.43
N ILE A 452 15.17 6.02 -3.86
CA ILE A 452 13.91 5.86 -3.12
C ILE A 452 14.12 5.17 -1.78
N PHE A 453 15.02 4.18 -1.69
CA PHE A 453 15.29 3.47 -0.44
C PHE A 453 15.94 4.39 0.60
N VAL A 454 16.83 5.28 0.17
CA VAL A 454 17.41 6.31 1.05
C VAL A 454 16.34 7.31 1.49
N ARG A 455 15.47 7.76 0.57
CA ARG A 455 14.35 8.65 0.91
C ARG A 455 13.41 8.04 1.94
N LEU A 456 13.05 6.76 1.75
CA LEU A 456 12.15 6.03 2.65
C LEU A 456 12.72 5.93 4.07
N GLU A 457 14.04 5.76 4.22
CA GLU A 457 14.66 5.83 5.53
C GLU A 457 14.68 7.26 6.07
N LYS A 458 15.34 8.20 5.36
CA LYS A 458 15.69 9.52 5.90
C LYS A 458 14.49 10.43 6.11
N ARG A 459 13.49 10.34 5.25
CA ARG A 459 12.29 11.19 5.29
C ARG A 459 11.09 10.45 5.87
N ASP A 460 10.93 9.18 5.52
CA ASP A 460 9.69 8.43 5.81
C ASP A 460 9.84 7.47 7.00
N GLY A 461 11.01 7.43 7.67
CA GLY A 461 11.23 6.68 8.91
C GLY A 461 11.29 5.17 8.74
N LYS A 462 11.72 4.67 7.57
CA LYS A 462 11.72 3.23 7.23
C LYS A 462 13.15 2.67 7.09
N PRO A 463 13.86 2.38 8.19
CA PRO A 463 15.29 2.02 8.16
C PRO A 463 15.61 0.68 7.49
N TYR A 464 14.61 -0.21 7.36
CA TYR A 464 14.79 -1.54 6.79
C TYR A 464 15.27 -1.53 5.33
N TYR A 465 15.04 -0.47 4.56
CA TYR A 465 15.33 -0.45 3.13
C TYR A 465 16.81 -0.34 2.78
N LEU A 466 17.66 0.24 3.65
CA LEU A 466 19.08 0.42 3.37
C LEU A 466 19.82 -0.90 3.18
N LYS A 467 19.40 -1.97 3.88
CA LYS A 467 20.05 -3.28 3.79
C LYS A 467 19.96 -3.90 2.38
N HIS A 468 19.07 -3.38 1.53
CA HIS A 468 18.90 -3.85 0.16
C HIS A 468 19.84 -3.14 -0.83
N LEU A 469 20.46 -2.01 -0.46
CA LEU A 469 21.34 -1.24 -1.36
C LEU A 469 22.47 -2.05 -2.00
N PRO A 470 23.17 -2.98 -1.31
CA PRO A 470 24.22 -3.79 -1.95
C PRO A 470 23.73 -4.57 -3.17
N ARG A 471 22.53 -5.15 -3.06
CA ARG A 471 21.88 -5.88 -4.16
C ARG A 471 21.54 -4.96 -5.32
N ILE A 472 20.97 -3.79 -5.05
CA ILE A 472 20.60 -2.84 -6.10
C ILE A 472 21.83 -2.32 -6.84
N ARG A 473 22.96 -2.12 -6.14
CA ARG A 473 24.24 -1.76 -6.77
C ARG A 473 24.76 -2.89 -7.66
N ASP A 474 24.65 -4.14 -7.24
CA ASP A 474 24.99 -5.28 -8.09
C ASP A 474 24.13 -5.32 -9.37
N TYR A 475 22.82 -5.18 -9.24
CA TYR A 475 21.89 -5.17 -10.37
C TYR A 475 22.19 -4.04 -11.36
N LEU A 476 22.48 -2.85 -10.82
CA LEU A 476 22.87 -1.70 -11.62
C LEU A 476 24.20 -1.93 -12.35
N ARG A 477 25.20 -2.59 -11.72
CA ARG A 477 26.45 -2.98 -12.41
C ARG A 477 26.17 -3.95 -13.56
N ARG A 478 25.29 -4.93 -13.36
CA ARG A 478 24.89 -5.88 -14.41
C ARG A 478 24.21 -5.17 -15.58
N ALA A 479 23.25 -4.29 -15.31
CA ALA A 479 22.58 -3.50 -16.35
C ALA A 479 23.56 -2.60 -17.12
N LEU A 480 24.42 -1.86 -16.41
CA LEU A 480 25.42 -0.95 -16.99
C LEU A 480 26.53 -1.65 -17.78
N ALA A 481 26.62 -2.99 -17.73
CA ALA A 481 27.56 -3.75 -18.55
C ALA A 481 27.19 -3.70 -20.05
N HIS A 482 25.93 -3.40 -20.39
CA HIS A 482 25.49 -3.31 -21.78
C HIS A 482 26.21 -2.17 -22.53
N PRO A 483 26.75 -2.39 -23.75
CA PRO A 483 27.55 -1.38 -24.46
C PRO A 483 26.81 -0.06 -24.72
N ALA A 484 25.50 -0.09 -24.93
CA ALA A 484 24.68 1.12 -25.14
C ALA A 484 24.67 2.06 -23.92
N LEU A 485 25.06 1.58 -22.74
CA LEU A 485 25.11 2.34 -21.49
C LEU A 485 26.54 2.77 -21.10
N ALA A 486 27.53 2.64 -21.98
CA ALA A 486 28.93 2.93 -21.65
C ALA A 486 29.13 4.34 -21.09
N GLY A 487 28.53 5.38 -21.68
CA GLY A 487 28.63 6.76 -21.17
C GLY A 487 28.07 6.92 -19.76
N LEU A 488 26.90 6.32 -19.50
CA LEU A 488 26.27 6.32 -18.18
C LEU A 488 27.10 5.53 -17.16
N ARG A 489 27.61 4.36 -17.55
CA ARG A 489 28.49 3.53 -16.71
C ARG A 489 29.75 4.30 -16.31
N ASP A 490 30.42 4.89 -17.29
CA ASP A 490 31.68 5.61 -17.07
C ASP A 490 31.43 6.84 -16.17
N PHE A 491 30.29 7.52 -16.34
CA PHE A 491 29.85 8.58 -15.42
C PHE A 491 29.64 8.07 -13.99
N TYR A 492 28.95 6.94 -13.81
CA TYR A 492 28.67 6.36 -12.48
C TYR A 492 29.95 5.93 -11.77
N VAL A 493 30.90 5.34 -12.50
CA VAL A 493 32.22 4.97 -11.99
C VAL A 493 33.03 6.21 -11.60
N ALA A 494 33.10 7.21 -12.47
CA ALA A 494 33.87 8.44 -12.23
C ALA A 494 33.40 9.22 -10.99
N HIS A 495 32.12 9.10 -10.62
CA HIS A 495 31.53 9.77 -9.46
C HIS A 495 31.33 8.84 -8.25
N GLY A 496 31.86 7.60 -8.29
CA GLY A 496 31.78 6.66 -7.18
C GLY A 496 30.36 6.20 -6.82
N LEU A 497 29.39 6.31 -7.75
CA LEU A 497 27.97 6.01 -7.51
C LEU A 497 27.69 4.51 -7.36
N LEU A 498 28.66 3.66 -7.67
CA LEU A 498 28.58 2.19 -7.54
C LEU A 498 29.45 1.66 -6.42
N GLU A 499 30.18 2.50 -5.70
CA GLU A 499 31.12 2.07 -4.66
C GLU A 499 30.40 1.46 -3.45
N GLU A 500 31.08 0.54 -2.77
CA GLU A 500 30.64 0.08 -1.45
C GLU A 500 31.21 1.04 -0.42
N ARG A 501 30.35 1.67 0.37
CA ARG A 501 30.78 2.45 1.53
C ARG A 501 30.11 1.86 2.77
N PRO A 502 30.83 1.77 3.91
CA PRO A 502 30.16 1.50 5.18
C PRO A 502 29.10 2.57 5.40
N LEU A 503 27.87 2.15 5.67
CA LEU A 503 26.72 3.01 5.94
C LEU A 503 26.76 3.56 7.36
#